data_AF-A0A2D4NXY3-F1
#
_entry.id   AF-A0A2D4NXY3-F1
#
_cell.length_a   1.000
_cell.length_b   1.000
_cell.length_c   1.000
_cell.angle_alpha   90.00
_cell.angle_beta   90.00
_cell.angle_gamma   90.00
#
_symmetry.space_group_name_H-M   'P 1'
#
loop_
_entity.id
_entity.type
_entity.pdbx_description
1 polymer ?
#
loop_
_entity_poly.entity_id
_entity_poly.type
_entity_poly.pdbx_seq_one_letter_code
_entity_poly.pdbx_strand_id
1 'polypeptide(L)'
;NEVVGMHAAMKYINTTLLSRIGSVSLPDVLEIHRRVLGYVDPVEGGRFRTTQVFVGHHIPPHPRDVEKQMLEFVQWINSEDAMGLHPVEFAALAHYKLVYIHPF
;
A
#
# COMPACT_ATOMS: atom_id res chain seq x y z
N ASN A 1 -8.64 -16.71 -9.11
CA ASN A 1 -7.65 -15.68 -9.50
C ASN A 1 -7.04 -14.93 -8.32
N GLU A 2 -7.83 -14.53 -7.31
CA GLU A 2 -7.29 -13.87 -6.09
C GLU A 2 -6.17 -14.65 -5.40
N VAL A 3 -6.32 -15.98 -5.21
CA VAL A 3 -5.29 -16.84 -4.60
C VAL A 3 -3.96 -16.78 -5.37
N VAL A 4 -4.03 -16.75 -6.70
CA VAL A 4 -2.83 -16.65 -7.57
C VAL A 4 -2.17 -15.28 -7.39
N GLY A 5 -2.96 -14.21 -7.34
CA GLY A 5 -2.46 -12.85 -7.11
C GLY A 5 -1.79 -12.69 -5.75
N MET A 6 -2.40 -13.23 -4.70
CA MET A 6 -1.82 -13.23 -3.35
C MET A 6 -0.50 -13.99 -3.29
N HIS A 7 -0.43 -15.18 -3.90
CA HIS A 7 0.82 -15.92 -4.00
C HIS A 7 1.91 -15.14 -4.74
N ALA A 8 1.57 -14.52 -5.87
CA ALA A 8 2.50 -13.72 -6.66
C ALA A 8 3.00 -12.48 -5.89
N ALA A 9 2.12 -11.81 -5.15
CA ALA A 9 2.47 -10.65 -4.33
C ALA A 9 3.43 -11.03 -3.18
N MET A 10 3.12 -12.09 -2.44
CA MET A 10 3.99 -12.58 -1.37
C MET A 10 5.34 -13.05 -1.88
N LYS A 11 5.37 -13.73 -3.03
CA LYS A 11 6.62 -14.11 -3.69
C LYS A 11 7.47 -12.88 -4.02
N TYR A 12 6.87 -11.85 -4.61
CA TYR A 12 7.57 -10.59 -4.92
C TYR A 12 8.13 -9.90 -3.68
N ILE A 13 7.36 -9.81 -2.60
CA ILE A 13 7.84 -9.25 -1.32
C ILE A 13 9.08 -10.01 -0.85
N ASN A 14 8.99 -11.35 -0.81
CA ASN A 14 10.07 -12.18 -0.30
C ASN A 14 11.33 -12.13 -1.17
N THR A 15 11.20 -12.08 -2.49
CA THR A 15 12.36 -12.14 -3.40
C THR A 15 12.96 -10.77 -3.69
N THR A 16 12.18 -9.70 -3.61
CA THR A 16 12.58 -8.38 -4.13
C THR A 16 12.62 -7.30 -3.07
N LEU A 17 11.76 -7.35 -2.04
CA LEU A 17 11.66 -6.28 -1.06
C LEU A 17 12.35 -6.63 0.27
N LEU A 18 12.23 -7.87 0.77
CA LEU A 18 12.76 -8.24 2.09
C LEU A 18 14.27 -8.06 2.23
N SER A 19 15.05 -8.43 1.21
CA SER A 19 16.52 -8.33 1.24
C SER A 19 17.05 -7.03 0.62
N ARG A 20 16.17 -6.15 0.15
CA ARG A 20 16.58 -4.89 -0.47
C ARG A 20 16.99 -3.90 0.61
N ILE A 21 18.18 -3.34 0.48
CA ILE A 21 18.64 -2.23 1.31
C ILE A 21 18.06 -0.93 0.75
N GLY A 22 17.49 -0.10 1.61
CA GLY A 22 16.98 1.23 1.27
C GLY A 22 15.53 1.44 1.71
N SER A 23 14.97 2.57 1.31
CA SER A 23 13.62 3.01 1.69
C SER A 23 12.52 2.23 0.96
N VAL A 24 11.35 2.14 1.59
CA VAL A 24 10.11 1.72 0.91
C VAL A 24 9.60 2.87 0.06
N SER A 25 9.29 2.61 -1.20
CA SER A 25 8.88 3.62 -2.17
C SER A 25 7.41 3.43 -2.59
N LEU A 26 6.81 4.50 -3.13
CA LEU A 26 5.45 4.41 -3.67
C LEU A 26 5.30 3.34 -4.76
N PRO A 27 6.25 3.19 -5.72
CA PRO A 27 6.24 2.08 -6.66
C PRO A 27 6.15 0.70 -6.00
N ASP A 28 6.79 0.46 -4.86
CA ASP A 28 6.73 -0.85 -4.20
C ASP A 28 5.30 -1.20 -3.78
N VAL A 29 4.55 -0.23 -3.26
CA VAL A 29 3.14 -0.41 -2.89
C VAL A 29 2.29 -0.70 -4.13
N LEU A 30 2.52 0.01 -5.23
CA LEU A 30 1.84 -0.22 -6.50
C LEU A 30 2.17 -1.59 -7.11
N GLU A 31 3.43 -2.03 -7.01
CA GLU A 31 3.88 -3.35 -7.49
C GLU A 31 3.25 -4.51 -6.70
N ILE A 32 3.10 -4.34 -5.38
CA ILE A 32 2.36 -5.29 -4.53
C ILE A 32 0.91 -5.33 -4.99
N HIS A 33 0.24 -4.18 -5.08
CA HIS A 33 -1.17 -4.12 -5.47
C HIS A 33 -1.42 -4.69 -6.88
N ARG A 34 -0.53 -4.40 -7.84
CA ARG A 34 -0.62 -4.96 -9.20
C ARG A 34 -0.63 -6.48 -9.20
N ARG A 35 0.14 -7.12 -8.31
CA ARG A 35 0.16 -8.58 -8.21
C ARG A 35 -1.05 -9.12 -7.47
N VAL A 36 -1.48 -8.44 -6.39
CA VAL A 36 -2.68 -8.82 -5.64
C VAL A 36 -3.92 -8.83 -6.55
N LEU A 37 -4.16 -7.73 -7.28
CA LEU A 37 -5.40 -7.54 -8.03
C LEU A 37 -5.28 -7.88 -9.53
N GLY A 38 -4.09 -7.84 -10.13
CA GLY A 38 -3.93 -7.87 -11.59
C GLY A 38 -4.38 -9.16 -12.29
N TYR A 39 -4.56 -10.27 -11.57
CA TYR A 39 -5.15 -11.49 -12.11
C TYR A 39 -6.70 -11.50 -12.09
N VAL A 40 -7.29 -10.58 -11.33
CA VAL A 40 -8.75 -10.38 -11.21
C VAL A 40 -9.16 -9.18 -12.07
N ASP A 41 -8.50 -8.04 -11.86
CA ASP A 41 -8.68 -6.81 -12.62
C ASP A 41 -7.31 -6.26 -13.07
N PRO A 42 -6.88 -6.56 -14.30
CA PRO A 42 -5.61 -6.09 -14.83
C PRO A 42 -5.60 -4.59 -15.16
N VAL A 43 -6.77 -3.96 -15.29
CA VAL A 43 -6.88 -2.53 -15.62
C VAL A 43 -6.61 -1.69 -14.39
N GLU A 44 -7.16 -2.09 -13.24
CA GLU A 44 -7.02 -1.37 -11.96
C GLU A 44 -5.83 -1.84 -11.11
N GLY A 45 -5.26 -3.01 -11.40
CA GLY A 45 -4.09 -3.55 -10.71
C GLY A 45 -2.91 -2.56 -10.67
N GLY A 46 -2.56 -2.09 -9.47
CA GLY A 46 -1.46 -1.16 -9.25
C GLY A 46 -1.75 0.29 -9.67
N ARG A 47 -3.02 0.69 -9.78
CA ARG A 47 -3.44 2.07 -10.04
C ARG A 47 -4.28 2.59 -8.89
N PHE A 48 -4.14 3.87 -8.58
CA PHE A 48 -5.01 4.49 -7.58
C PHE A 48 -6.44 4.63 -8.09
N ARG A 49 -7.39 4.58 -7.16
CA ARG A 49 -8.79 4.82 -7.48
C ARG A 49 -8.99 6.20 -8.09
N THR A 50 -9.94 6.27 -9.02
CA THR A 50 -10.32 7.49 -9.73
C THR A 50 -11.66 8.06 -9.26
N THR A 51 -12.37 7.33 -8.41
CA THR A 51 -13.71 7.65 -7.91
C THR A 51 -13.74 7.69 -6.38
N GLN A 52 -14.66 8.47 -5.84
CA GLN A 52 -14.89 8.48 -4.39
C GLN A 52 -15.73 7.27 -3.99
N VAL A 53 -15.40 6.68 -2.85
CA VAL A 53 -16.05 5.49 -2.30
C VAL A 53 -16.41 5.68 -0.83
N PHE A 54 -17.18 4.73 -0.27
CA PHE A 54 -17.55 4.71 1.14
C PHE A 54 -17.22 3.33 1.72
N VAL A 55 -16.53 3.31 2.86
CA VAL A 55 -16.10 2.06 3.53
C VAL A 55 -16.80 1.98 4.89
N GLY A 56 -18.00 1.41 4.91
CA GLY A 56 -18.88 1.48 6.08
C GLY A 56 -19.25 2.93 6.39
N HIS A 57 -18.80 3.45 7.53
CA HIS A 57 -18.98 4.86 7.93
C HIS A 57 -17.76 5.75 7.61
N HIS A 58 -16.69 5.18 7.07
CA HIS A 58 -15.48 5.92 6.71
C HIS A 58 -15.60 6.50 5.30
N ILE A 59 -15.22 7.77 5.16
CA ILE A 59 -15.09 8.46 3.88
C ILE A 59 -13.59 8.70 3.67
N PRO A 60 -12.94 7.92 2.79
CA PRO A 60 -11.53 8.11 2.52
C PRO A 60 -11.29 9.44 1.79
N PRO A 61 -10.02 9.87 1.69
CA PRO A 61 -9.60 11.05 0.92
C PRO A 61 -10.26 11.18 -0.45
N HIS A 62 -10.36 12.37 -1.02
CA HIS A 62 -10.82 12.47 -2.40
C HIS A 62 -9.78 11.83 -3.35
N PRO A 63 -10.14 11.18 -4.47
CA PRO A 63 -9.18 10.57 -5.41
C PRO A 63 -8.01 11.49 -5.82
N ARG A 64 -8.29 12.79 -5.97
CA ARG A 64 -7.29 13.83 -6.28
C ARG A 64 -6.21 14.01 -5.21
N ASP A 65 -6.50 13.61 -3.97
CA ASP A 65 -5.59 13.75 -2.83
C ASP A 65 -4.86 12.43 -2.50
N VAL A 66 -5.26 11.31 -3.09
CA VAL A 66 -4.72 9.98 -2.79
C VAL A 66 -3.22 9.91 -3.02
N GLU A 67 -2.74 10.38 -4.18
CA GLU A 67 -1.31 10.34 -4.51
C GLU A 67 -0.49 11.14 -3.49
N LYS A 68 -0.94 12.34 -3.14
CA LYS A 68 -0.29 13.17 -2.11
C LYS A 68 -0.26 12.45 -0.76
N GLN A 69 -1.37 11.89 -0.31
CA GLN A 69 -1.42 11.19 0.98
C GLN A 69 -0.59 9.90 0.99
N MET A 70 -0.49 9.22 -0.15
CA MET A 70 0.38 8.07 -0.28
C MET A 70 1.86 8.45 -0.26
N LEU A 71 2.23 9.60 -0.82
CA LEU A 71 3.58 10.17 -0.70
C LEU A 71 3.92 10.52 0.76
N GLU A 72 2.99 11.16 1.47
CA GLU A 72 3.13 11.44 2.91
C GLU A 72 3.24 10.14 3.75
N PHE A 73 2.48 9.11 3.37
CA PHE A 73 2.53 7.80 4.00
C PHE A 73 3.89 7.11 3.83
N VAL A 74 4.43 7.06 2.62
CA VAL A 74 5.77 6.47 2.41
C VAL A 74 6.86 7.31 3.05
N GLN A 75 6.70 8.64 3.09
CA GLN A 75 7.62 9.50 3.85
C GLN A 75 7.60 9.14 5.35
N TRP A 76 6.43 8.95 5.94
CA TRP A 76 6.31 8.55 7.34
C TRP A 76 6.91 7.16 7.60
N ILE A 77 6.64 6.16 6.74
CA ILE A 77 7.22 4.81 6.89
C ILE A 77 8.75 4.83 6.98
N ASN A 78 9.39 5.75 6.27
CA ASN A 78 10.85 5.89 6.23
C ASN A 78 11.40 6.93 7.21
N SER A 79 10.56 7.53 8.06
CA SER A 79 10.97 8.56 9.01
C SER A 79 11.65 7.96 10.25
N GLU A 80 12.53 8.75 10.89
CA GLU A 80 13.17 8.36 12.15
C GLU A 80 12.14 8.11 13.25
N ASP A 81 11.07 8.92 13.30
CA ASP A 81 9.97 8.75 14.24
C ASP A 81 9.32 7.37 14.12
N ALA A 82 9.03 6.94 12.89
CA ALA A 82 8.43 5.62 12.66
C ALA A 82 9.40 4.47 12.97
N MET A 83 10.69 4.66 12.69
CA MET A 83 11.75 3.68 13.02
C MET A 83 12.02 3.58 14.52
N GLY A 84 11.68 4.62 15.30
CA GLY A 84 11.77 4.62 16.76
C GLY A 84 10.62 3.87 17.46
N LEU A 85 9.56 3.51 16.73
CA LEU A 85 8.42 2.77 17.29
C LEU A 85 8.77 1.29 17.51
N HIS A 86 8.05 0.64 18.43
CA HIS A 86 8.10 -0.81 18.54
C HIS A 86 7.63 -1.45 17.22
N PRO A 87 8.28 -2.51 16.68
CA PRO A 87 7.94 -3.05 15.37
C PRO A 87 6.48 -3.46 15.19
N VAL A 88 5.84 -3.96 16.25
CA VAL A 88 4.41 -4.31 16.25
C VAL A 88 3.53 -3.07 16.14
N GLU A 89 3.88 -1.97 16.82
CA GLU A 89 3.15 -0.71 16.75
C GLU A 89 3.34 -0.05 15.39
N PHE A 90 4.57 -0.04 14.87
CA PHE A 90 4.88 0.44 13.52
C PHE A 90 4.04 -0.30 12.47
N ALA A 91 4.02 -1.65 12.51
CA ALA A 91 3.23 -2.45 11.59
C ALA A 91 1.72 -2.17 11.70
N ALA A 92 1.20 -2.01 12.92
CA ALA A 92 -0.21 -1.69 13.15
C ALA A 92 -0.59 -0.30 12.61
N LEU A 93 0.24 0.72 12.84
CA LEU A 93 0.01 2.07 12.34
C LEU A 93 0.18 2.15 10.81
N ALA A 94 1.15 1.45 10.25
CA ALA A 94 1.34 1.38 8.80
C ALA A 94 0.12 0.75 8.11
N HIS A 95 -0.39 -0.35 8.65
CA HIS A 95 -1.63 -0.97 8.20
C HIS A 95 -2.79 0.03 8.29
N TYR A 96 -3.01 0.62 9.47
CA TYR A 96 -4.11 1.55 9.69
C TYR A 96 -4.08 2.73 8.71
N LYS A 97 -2.93 3.38 8.54
CA LYS A 97 -2.76 4.54 7.65
C LYS A 97 -3.07 4.18 6.19
N LEU A 98 -2.57 3.03 5.71
CA LEU A 98 -2.84 2.59 4.34
C LEU A 98 -4.34 2.34 4.11
N VAL A 99 -4.99 1.62 5.03
CA VAL A 99 -6.43 1.33 4.94
C VAL A 99 -7.27 2.60 5.08
N TYR A 100 -6.84 3.56 5.90
CA TYR A 100 -7.51 4.86 6.05
C TYR A 100 -7.45 5.69 4.77
N ILE A 101 -6.29 5.75 4.11
CA ILE A 101 -6.15 6.44 2.81
C ILE A 101 -7.00 5.75 1.73
N HIS A 102 -7.12 4.43 1.82
CA HIS A 102 -7.87 3.57 0.90
C HIS A 102 -7.51 3.88 -0.56
N PRO A 103 -6.24 3.68 -0.98
CA PRO A 103 -5.74 4.24 -2.24
C PRO A 103 -6.23 3.53 -3.49
N PHE A 104 -6.80 2.32 -3.35
CA PHE A 104 -7.21 1.45 -4.45
C PHE A 104 -8.72 1.23 -4.40
#